data_AF-A0A8K0HNE3-F1
#
_entry.id   AF-A0A8K0HNE3-F1
#
_cell.length_a   1.000
_cell.length_b   1.000
_cell.length_c   1.000
_cell.angle_alpha   90.00
_cell.angle_beta   90.00
_cell.angle_gamma   90.00
#
_symmetry.space_group_name_H-M   'P 1'
#
loop_
_entity.id
_entity.type
_entity.pdbx_description
1 polymer ?
#
loop_
_entity_poly.entity_id
_entity_poly.type
_entity_poly.pdbx_seq_one_letter_code
_entity_poly.pdbx_strand_id
1 'polypeptide(L)'
;MRMGLPRIEARHYISIYQRHPASLSDDQILLTFAKLDFNILQKMHQKELSDISRWWKDLDFASKLPFTREAVVECYFWITGVYFEPQYALARRIVTKVMAVTSSLMIYMMFMQHLMNSSLHEAIESYGIHEILLPALLDVYEEIEQLMTKEGRSYSYIMLKKKIVWLFTLTTTSFLGMGDIATKEVFHWVSNGPRIVKASSTICRLMDDVVDHKEHNKGHGDSASGVECYMNKHGVSEEEACDELRKQVVDAWKDISEECVEPRDVPMALLMRPVNLARVMGVLQGW
;
A
#
# COMPACT_ATOMS: atom_id res chain seq x y z
N MET A 1 -7.79 14.76 -10.66
CA MET A 1 -8.00 13.83 -11.80
C MET A 1 -8.56 12.51 -11.28
N ARG A 2 -8.99 11.56 -12.14
CA ARG A 2 -9.61 10.28 -11.67
C ARG A 2 -8.61 9.33 -10.98
N MET A 3 -7.35 9.36 -11.43
CA MET A 3 -6.28 8.44 -11.01
C MET A 3 -5.23 9.07 -10.09
N GLY A 4 -5.22 10.40 -9.93
CA GLY A 4 -4.24 11.08 -9.07
C GLY A 4 -4.58 11.00 -7.59
N LEU A 5 -3.56 11.16 -6.75
CA LEU A 5 -3.72 11.23 -5.30
C LEU A 5 -4.12 12.66 -4.90
N PRO A 6 -5.27 12.86 -4.21
CA PRO A 6 -5.77 14.18 -3.85
C PRO A 6 -4.73 15.03 -3.12
N ARG A 7 -3.89 14.40 -2.30
CA ARG A 7 -2.92 15.13 -1.49
C ARG A 7 -1.71 15.64 -2.28
N ILE A 8 -1.28 14.89 -3.29
CA ILE A 8 -0.20 15.30 -4.19
C ILE A 8 -0.73 16.38 -5.15
N GLU A 9 -1.93 16.16 -5.70
CA GLU A 9 -2.63 17.14 -6.52
C GLU A 9 -2.83 18.45 -5.76
N ALA A 10 -3.25 18.42 -4.49
CA ALA A 10 -3.47 19.62 -3.68
C ALA A 10 -2.23 20.53 -3.62
N ARG A 11 -1.02 19.96 -3.44
CA ARG A 11 0.23 20.75 -3.44
C ARG A 11 0.46 21.44 -4.79
N HIS A 12 0.21 20.72 -5.87
CA HIS A 12 0.34 21.24 -7.23
C HIS A 12 -0.68 22.36 -7.49
N TYR A 13 -1.94 22.14 -7.14
CA TYR A 13 -3.02 23.12 -7.32
C TYR A 13 -2.82 24.37 -6.46
N ILE A 14 -2.36 24.26 -5.20
CA ILE A 14 -2.00 25.42 -4.39
C ILE A 14 -0.97 26.31 -5.11
N SER A 15 0.02 25.68 -5.75
CA SER A 15 1.08 26.39 -6.48
C SER A 15 0.55 27.08 -7.74
N ILE A 16 -0.38 26.46 -8.47
CA ILE A 16 -1.06 27.03 -9.63
C ILE A 16 -1.96 28.20 -9.20
N TYR A 17 -2.78 27.97 -8.18
CA TYR A 17 -3.78 28.94 -7.70
C TYR A 17 -3.10 30.21 -7.16
N GLN A 18 -1.94 30.08 -6.51
CA GLN A 18 -1.13 31.23 -6.09
C GLN A 18 -0.64 32.11 -7.25
N ARG A 19 -0.48 31.56 -8.47
CA ARG A 19 0.00 32.32 -9.64
C ARG A 19 -1.13 33.03 -10.39
N HIS A 20 -2.39 32.70 -10.09
CA HIS A 20 -3.51 33.39 -10.70
C HIS A 20 -3.67 34.79 -10.08
N PRO A 21 -3.98 35.82 -10.88
CA PRO A 21 -4.25 37.14 -10.34
C PRO A 21 -5.51 37.09 -9.47
N ALA A 22 -5.33 36.97 -8.16
CA ALA A 22 -6.41 36.97 -7.17
C ALA A 22 -7.12 38.34 -7.21
N SER A 23 -8.28 38.38 -7.84
CA SER A 23 -9.09 39.59 -8.03
C SER A 23 -10.09 39.83 -6.90
N LEU A 24 -10.31 38.84 -6.03
CA LEU A 24 -11.29 38.87 -4.94
C LEU A 24 -10.66 38.52 -3.58
N SER A 25 -11.19 39.07 -2.48
CA SER A 25 -10.74 38.73 -1.11
C SER A 25 -10.93 37.25 -0.79
N ASP A 26 -11.97 36.63 -1.36
CA ASP A 26 -12.34 35.24 -1.09
C ASP A 26 -11.30 34.26 -1.66
N ASP A 27 -10.66 34.61 -2.78
CA ASP A 27 -9.56 33.81 -3.36
C ASP A 27 -8.34 33.77 -2.42
N GLN A 28 -8.05 34.89 -1.74
CA GLN A 28 -6.95 34.96 -0.78
C GLN A 28 -7.25 34.16 0.49
N ILE A 29 -8.51 34.18 0.96
CA ILE A 29 -8.96 33.38 2.09
C ILE A 29 -8.83 31.89 1.77
N LEU A 30 -9.29 31.46 0.60
CA LEU A 30 -9.20 30.05 0.17
C LEU A 30 -7.76 29.58 0.04
N LEU A 31 -6.87 30.39 -0.59
CA LEU A 31 -5.45 30.05 -0.72
C LEU A 31 -4.77 29.94 0.66
N THR A 32 -5.10 30.85 1.58
CA THR A 32 -4.55 30.84 2.94
C THR A 32 -5.01 29.59 3.70
N PHE A 33 -6.31 29.27 3.63
CA PHE A 33 -6.86 28.07 4.24
C PHE A 33 -6.20 26.80 3.69
N ALA A 34 -6.10 26.66 2.36
CA ALA A 34 -5.49 25.50 1.73
C ALA A 34 -4.02 25.31 2.14
N LYS A 35 -3.24 26.40 2.27
CA LYS A 35 -1.85 26.35 2.75
C LYS A 35 -1.77 25.95 4.23
N LEU A 36 -2.64 26.49 5.07
CA LEU A 36 -2.67 26.18 6.50
C LEU A 36 -3.05 24.72 6.74
N ASP A 37 -4.15 24.26 6.14
CA ASP A 37 -4.54 22.85 6.16
C ASP A 37 -3.39 21.96 5.66
N PHE A 38 -2.75 22.36 4.56
CA PHE A 38 -1.65 21.58 4.02
C PHE A 38 -0.51 21.41 5.04
N ASN A 39 -0.10 22.50 5.67
CA ASN A 39 1.00 22.50 6.62
C ASN A 39 0.66 21.79 7.94
N ILE A 40 -0.58 21.90 8.42
CA ILE A 40 -1.03 21.22 9.64
C ILE A 40 -0.97 19.70 9.44
N LEU A 41 -1.55 19.20 8.34
CA LEU A 41 -1.50 17.77 8.02
C LEU A 41 -0.07 17.29 7.81
N GLN A 42 0.78 18.07 7.12
CA GLN A 42 2.19 17.71 6.93
C GLN A 42 2.93 17.55 8.27
N LYS A 43 2.72 18.46 9.23
CA LYS A 43 3.32 18.35 10.56
C LYS A 43 2.82 17.13 11.34
N MET A 44 1.53 16.81 11.25
CA MET A 44 0.96 15.59 11.83
C MET A 44 1.64 14.35 11.25
N HIS A 45 1.74 14.27 9.92
CA HIS A 45 2.37 13.14 9.25
C HIS A 45 3.86 12.99 9.58
N GLN A 46 4.59 14.10 9.70
CA GLN A 46 6.00 14.06 10.14
C GLN A 46 6.16 13.52 11.56
N LYS A 47 5.23 13.88 12.47
CA LYS A 47 5.22 13.33 13.83
C LYS A 47 4.94 11.83 13.83
N GLU A 48 3.89 11.40 13.13
CA GLU A 48 3.55 9.98 12.98
C GLU A 48 4.73 9.18 12.41
N LEU A 49 5.35 9.67 11.32
CA LEU A 49 6.51 9.04 10.72
C LEU A 49 7.70 8.98 11.68
N SER A 50 7.97 10.04 12.44
CA SER A 50 9.04 10.03 13.46
C SER A 50 8.83 8.95 14.51
N ASP A 51 7.59 8.75 14.96
CA ASP A 51 7.25 7.73 15.95
C ASP A 51 7.37 6.31 15.38
N ILE A 52 6.92 6.10 14.15
CA ILE A 52 7.05 4.80 13.46
C ILE A 52 8.52 4.50 13.14
N SER A 53 9.30 5.48 12.69
CA SER A 53 10.73 5.32 12.45
C SER A 53 11.50 4.99 13.73
N ARG A 54 11.10 5.53 14.88
CA ARG A 54 11.70 5.17 16.17
C ARG A 54 11.37 3.72 16.53
N TRP A 55 10.09 3.34 16.45
CA TRP A 55 9.65 1.95 16.63
C TRP A 55 10.43 0.98 15.74
N TRP A 56 10.62 1.31 14.46
CA TRP A 56 11.39 0.47 13.53
C TRP A 56 12.87 0.33 13.92
N LYS A 57 13.48 1.42 14.42
CA LYS A 57 14.86 1.40 14.93
C LYS A 57 14.97 0.55 16.20
N ASP A 58 13.97 0.59 17.07
CA ASP A 58 13.95 -0.18 18.32
C ASP A 58 13.86 -1.70 18.07
N LEU A 59 13.31 -2.13 16.92
CA LEU A 59 13.36 -3.53 16.49
C LEU A 59 14.77 -4.00 16.09
N ASP A 60 15.66 -3.04 15.83
CA ASP A 60 17.07 -3.23 15.48
C ASP A 60 17.28 -4.10 14.24
N PHE A 61 16.40 -3.94 13.24
CA PHE A 61 16.54 -4.66 11.96
C PHE A 61 17.74 -4.21 11.16
N ALA A 62 18.24 -2.98 11.33
CA ALA A 62 19.41 -2.52 10.62
C ALA A 62 20.68 -3.30 11.00
N SER A 63 20.82 -3.73 12.26
CA SER A 63 21.94 -4.56 12.71
C SER A 63 21.74 -6.04 12.35
N LYS A 64 20.49 -6.52 12.40
CA LYS A 64 20.14 -7.93 12.21
C LYS A 64 19.91 -8.33 10.75
N LEU A 65 19.49 -7.37 9.92
CA LEU A 65 19.06 -7.54 8.53
C LEU A 65 19.63 -6.39 7.67
N PRO A 66 20.94 -6.38 7.40
CA PRO A 66 21.61 -5.27 6.70
C PRO A 66 21.11 -5.04 5.26
N PHE A 67 20.36 -5.98 4.70
CA PHE A 67 19.72 -5.87 3.38
C PHE A 67 18.34 -5.19 3.42
N THR A 68 17.72 -5.03 4.60
CA THR A 68 16.44 -4.33 4.71
C THR A 68 16.66 -2.84 4.52
N ARG A 69 16.20 -2.28 3.39
CA ARG A 69 16.13 -0.82 3.20
C ARG A 69 15.30 -0.19 4.32
N GLU A 70 15.46 1.12 4.55
CA GLU A 70 14.55 1.93 5.38
C GLU A 70 13.15 2.00 4.74
N ALA A 71 12.44 0.87 4.72
CA ALA A 71 11.16 0.67 4.04
C ALA A 71 10.03 1.48 4.67
N VAL A 72 10.23 2.01 5.90
CA VAL A 72 9.21 2.72 6.67
C VAL A 72 8.75 4.00 6.00
N VAL A 73 9.66 4.80 5.43
CA VAL A 73 9.30 6.07 4.79
C VAL A 73 8.45 5.82 3.55
N GLU A 74 8.85 4.83 2.75
CA GLU A 74 8.11 4.41 1.57
C GLU A 74 6.74 3.83 1.97
N CYS A 75 6.68 2.88 2.90
CA CYS A 75 5.43 2.32 3.40
C CYS A 75 4.52 3.41 3.98
N TYR A 76 5.07 4.40 4.68
CA TYR A 76 4.26 5.50 5.21
C TYR A 76 3.72 6.42 4.10
N PHE A 77 4.52 6.70 3.06
CA PHE A 77 4.06 7.43 1.88
C PHE A 77 2.91 6.69 1.19
N TRP A 78 3.05 5.36 1.00
CA TRP A 78 2.01 4.50 0.46
C TRP A 78 0.70 4.67 1.22
N ILE A 79 0.76 4.50 2.54
CA ILE A 79 -0.42 4.49 3.39
C ILE A 79 -1.03 5.89 3.58
N THR A 80 -0.22 6.95 3.52
CA THR A 80 -0.73 8.34 3.49
C THR A 80 -1.52 8.62 2.19
N GLY A 81 -1.14 8.00 1.08
CA GLY A 81 -1.92 8.04 -0.16
C GLY A 81 -3.26 7.31 -0.05
N VAL A 82 -3.36 6.30 0.82
CA VAL A 82 -4.60 5.58 1.11
C VAL A 82 -5.55 6.43 1.95
N TYR A 83 -5.12 6.99 3.08
CA TYR A 83 -5.88 7.95 3.91
C TYR A 83 -4.95 9.04 4.46
N PHE A 84 -5.18 10.28 4.09
CA PHE A 84 -4.43 11.43 4.61
C PHE A 84 -5.18 12.14 5.76
N GLU A 85 -6.44 11.79 5.99
CA GLU A 85 -7.30 12.51 6.92
C GLU A 85 -6.91 12.24 8.39
N PRO A 86 -6.97 13.24 9.29
CA PRO A 86 -6.53 13.12 10.69
C PRO A 86 -7.12 11.95 11.46
N GLN A 87 -8.42 11.67 11.28
CA GLN A 87 -9.14 10.64 12.02
C GLN A 87 -8.61 9.23 11.76
N TYR A 88 -7.87 9.01 10.67
CA TYR A 88 -7.30 7.72 10.31
C TYR A 88 -5.82 7.57 10.75
N ALA A 89 -5.36 8.39 11.70
CA ALA A 89 -4.00 8.31 12.24
C ALA A 89 -3.67 6.91 12.79
N LEU A 90 -4.62 6.27 13.50
CA LEU A 90 -4.46 4.91 14.00
C LEU A 90 -4.33 3.90 12.87
N ALA A 91 -5.18 4.00 11.84
CA ALA A 91 -5.11 3.15 10.65
C ALA A 91 -3.75 3.29 9.95
N ARG A 92 -3.28 4.52 9.73
CA ARG A 92 -1.96 4.79 9.15
C ARG A 92 -0.85 4.10 9.93
N ARG A 93 -0.82 4.30 11.25
CA ARG A 93 0.18 3.68 12.12
C ARG A 93 0.16 2.15 11.97
N ILE A 94 -0.99 1.51 12.14
CA ILE A 94 -1.11 0.05 12.10
C ILE A 94 -0.66 -0.47 10.73
N VAL A 95 -1.18 0.11 9.66
CA VAL A 95 -0.98 -0.42 8.31
C VAL A 95 0.44 -0.18 7.83
N THR A 96 1.06 0.95 8.17
CA THR A 96 2.49 1.17 7.88
C THR A 96 3.36 0.15 8.60
N LYS A 97 3.10 -0.16 9.87
CA LYS A 97 3.86 -1.18 10.61
C LYS A 97 3.71 -2.57 9.97
N VAL A 98 2.47 -2.99 9.66
CA VAL A 98 2.19 -4.27 9.01
C VAL A 98 2.85 -4.33 7.63
N MET A 99 2.74 -3.27 6.84
CA MET A 99 3.34 -3.20 5.51
C MET A 99 4.88 -3.29 5.59
N ALA A 100 5.51 -2.55 6.50
CA ALA A 100 6.97 -2.57 6.64
C ALA A 100 7.49 -3.97 7.01
N VAL A 101 6.88 -4.63 8.01
CA VAL A 101 7.29 -5.98 8.44
C VAL A 101 7.02 -7.03 7.35
N THR A 102 5.87 -6.98 6.69
CA THR A 102 5.53 -7.94 5.64
C THR A 102 6.40 -7.75 4.38
N SER A 103 6.72 -6.51 4.00
CA SER A 103 7.67 -6.24 2.91
C SER A 103 9.07 -6.78 3.22
N SER A 104 9.57 -6.59 4.44
CA SER A 104 10.86 -7.17 4.87
C SER A 104 10.85 -8.70 4.84
N LEU A 105 9.75 -9.33 5.28
CA LEU A 105 9.59 -10.78 5.22
C LEU A 105 9.55 -11.29 3.78
N MET A 106 8.87 -10.58 2.88
CA MET A 106 8.77 -10.94 1.47
C MET A 106 10.15 -10.87 0.78
N ILE A 107 10.90 -9.79 1.03
CA ILE A 107 12.28 -9.65 0.54
C ILE A 107 13.13 -10.82 1.03
N TYR A 108 13.05 -11.15 2.32
CA TYR A 108 13.76 -12.31 2.88
C TYR A 108 13.36 -13.62 2.19
N MET A 109 12.06 -13.90 2.02
CA MET A 109 11.58 -15.10 1.33
C MET A 109 12.09 -15.18 -0.12
N MET A 110 12.13 -14.06 -0.84
CA MET A 110 12.69 -13.99 -2.20
C MET A 110 14.19 -14.30 -2.22
N PHE A 111 14.97 -13.70 -1.30
CA PHE A 111 16.39 -14.01 -1.15
C PHE A 111 16.61 -15.49 -0.84
N MET A 112 15.82 -16.06 0.08
CA MET A 112 15.92 -17.48 0.45
C MET A 112 15.64 -18.42 -0.72
N GLN A 113 14.63 -18.09 -1.54
CA GLN A 113 14.29 -18.86 -2.73
C GLN A 113 15.40 -18.81 -3.80
N HIS A 114 16.01 -17.64 -4.01
CA HIS A 114 17.13 -17.49 -4.94
C HIS A 114 18.40 -18.22 -4.46
N LEU A 115 18.63 -18.25 -3.14
CA LEU A 115 19.85 -18.77 -2.54
C LEU A 115 19.77 -20.25 -2.15
N MET A 116 18.64 -20.93 -2.40
CA MET A 116 18.31 -22.29 -1.93
C MET A 116 19.36 -23.39 -2.24
N ASN A 117 20.30 -23.13 -3.16
CA ASN A 117 21.41 -24.04 -3.52
C ASN A 117 22.82 -23.44 -3.31
N SER A 118 22.95 -22.34 -2.56
CA SER A 118 24.20 -21.62 -2.34
C SER A 118 24.73 -21.82 -0.92
N SER A 119 26.06 -21.72 -0.73
CA SER A 119 26.68 -21.67 0.61
C SER A 119 26.24 -20.46 1.44
N LEU A 120 25.61 -19.45 0.81
CA LEU A 120 24.98 -18.32 1.48
C LEU A 120 23.65 -18.67 2.15
N HIS A 121 22.99 -19.76 1.76
CA HIS A 121 21.72 -20.19 2.37
C HIS A 121 21.87 -20.47 3.87
N GLU A 122 22.85 -21.29 4.25
CA GLU A 122 23.15 -21.60 5.65
C GLU A 122 23.56 -20.35 6.45
N ALA A 123 24.33 -19.44 5.83
CA ALA A 123 24.70 -18.18 6.45
C ALA A 123 23.48 -17.27 6.67
N ILE A 124 22.50 -17.27 5.76
CA ILE A 124 21.29 -16.47 5.89
C ILE A 124 20.30 -17.05 6.91
N GLU A 125 20.12 -18.38 6.93
CA GLU A 125 19.40 -19.04 8.02
C GLU A 125 20.03 -18.78 9.39
N SER A 126 21.37 -18.69 9.46
CA SER A 126 22.09 -18.43 10.71
C SER A 126 21.82 -17.05 11.32
N TYR A 127 21.30 -16.09 10.54
CA TYR A 127 20.90 -14.78 11.09
C TYR A 127 19.57 -14.84 11.86
N GLY A 128 18.89 -15.99 11.93
CA GLY A 128 17.68 -16.15 12.75
C GLY A 128 16.54 -15.23 12.31
N ILE A 129 16.42 -14.94 11.01
CA ILE A 129 15.52 -13.90 10.50
C ILE A 129 14.06 -14.23 10.79
N HIS A 130 13.70 -15.51 10.74
CA HIS A 130 12.41 -16.00 11.24
C HIS A 130 12.21 -15.71 12.74
N GLU A 131 13.26 -15.83 13.55
CA GLU A 131 13.23 -15.54 14.99
C GLU A 131 13.11 -14.05 15.31
N ILE A 132 13.25 -13.17 14.32
CA ILE A 132 13.17 -11.70 14.48
C ILE A 132 11.91 -11.13 13.84
N LEU A 133 11.65 -11.48 12.58
CA LEU A 133 10.48 -10.99 11.83
C LEU A 133 9.18 -11.63 12.30
N LEU A 134 9.19 -12.90 12.71
CA LEU A 134 7.99 -13.56 13.21
C LEU A 134 7.55 -12.97 14.55
N PRO A 135 8.42 -12.77 15.56
CA PRO A 135 8.02 -12.04 16.76
C PRO A 135 7.63 -10.59 16.49
N ALA A 136 8.32 -9.84 15.64
CA ALA A 136 7.89 -8.47 15.32
C ALA A 136 6.51 -8.43 14.64
N LEU A 137 6.22 -9.40 13.77
CA LEU A 137 4.89 -9.56 13.17
C LEU A 137 3.85 -9.95 14.23
N LEU A 138 4.19 -10.86 15.14
CA LEU A 138 3.34 -11.27 16.25
C LEU A 138 3.10 -10.13 17.24
N ASP A 139 4.09 -9.30 17.54
CA ASP A 139 4.00 -8.12 18.39
C ASP A 139 3.08 -7.07 17.76
N VAL A 140 3.19 -6.84 16.44
CA VAL A 140 2.25 -5.97 15.71
C VAL A 140 0.85 -6.57 15.76
N TYR A 141 0.72 -7.88 15.59
CA TYR A 141 -0.56 -8.58 15.70
C TYR A 141 -1.14 -8.55 17.12
N GLU A 142 -0.30 -8.58 18.15
CA GLU A 142 -0.69 -8.47 19.55
C GLU A 142 -1.07 -7.03 19.89
N GLU A 143 -0.33 -6.02 19.41
CA GLU A 143 -0.71 -4.60 19.50
C GLU A 143 -2.09 -4.39 18.86
N ILE A 144 -2.31 -4.96 17.66
CA ILE A 144 -3.62 -4.96 17.00
C ILE A 144 -4.66 -5.67 17.88
N GLU A 145 -4.40 -6.87 18.37
CA GLU A 145 -5.36 -7.64 19.18
C GLU A 145 -5.75 -6.90 20.47
N GLN A 146 -4.79 -6.28 21.16
CA GLN A 146 -5.04 -5.48 22.35
C GLN A 146 -5.86 -4.22 22.04
N LEU A 147 -5.57 -3.53 20.94
CA LEU A 147 -6.35 -2.38 20.48
C LEU A 147 -7.78 -2.79 20.09
N MET A 148 -7.92 -3.87 19.30
CA MET A 148 -9.21 -4.38 18.85
C MET A 148 -10.06 -4.93 20.00
N THR A 149 -9.45 -5.53 21.02
CA THR A 149 -10.16 -6.05 22.21
C THR A 149 -10.67 -4.90 23.08
N LYS A 150 -9.89 -3.83 23.24
CA LYS A 150 -10.33 -2.60 23.92
C LYS A 150 -11.50 -1.93 23.20
N GLU A 151 -11.57 -2.03 21.88
CA GLU A 151 -12.67 -1.51 21.06
C GLU A 151 -13.84 -2.51 20.86
N GLY A 152 -13.78 -3.72 21.42
CA GLY A 152 -14.83 -4.74 21.28
C GLY A 152 -14.93 -5.39 19.88
N ARG A 153 -13.86 -5.34 19.08
CA ARG A 153 -13.82 -5.80 17.67
C ARG A 153 -12.86 -6.97 17.40
N SER A 154 -12.77 -7.95 18.32
CA SER A 154 -11.82 -9.09 18.22
C SER A 154 -11.99 -9.97 16.97
N TYR A 155 -13.16 -9.96 16.35
CA TYR A 155 -13.45 -10.73 15.13
C TYR A 155 -12.60 -10.32 13.91
N SER A 156 -12.26 -9.03 13.77
CA SER A 156 -11.53 -8.50 12.62
C SER A 156 -10.11 -9.10 12.49
N TYR A 157 -9.48 -9.41 13.63
CA TYR A 157 -8.18 -10.08 13.70
C TYR A 157 -8.20 -11.51 13.15
N ILE A 158 -9.25 -12.28 13.48
CA ILE A 158 -9.39 -13.68 13.07
C ILE A 158 -9.49 -13.81 11.54
N MET A 159 -10.06 -12.80 10.87
CA MET A 159 -10.18 -12.77 9.40
C MET A 159 -8.84 -12.46 8.71
N LEU A 160 -8.00 -11.62 9.32
CA LEU A 160 -6.68 -11.25 8.79
C LEU A 160 -5.71 -12.45 8.70
N LYS A 161 -5.83 -13.42 9.63
CA LYS A 161 -5.03 -14.66 9.63
C LYS A 161 -5.32 -15.63 8.48
N LYS A 162 -6.45 -15.49 7.76
CA LYS A 162 -6.96 -16.55 6.86
C LYS A 162 -6.67 -16.36 5.36
N LYS A 163 -6.10 -15.24 4.91
CA LYS A 163 -5.83 -14.99 3.48
C LYS A 163 -4.48 -14.30 3.26
N ILE A 164 -3.58 -14.97 2.54
CA ILE A 164 -2.28 -14.41 2.10
C ILE A 164 -2.38 -14.11 0.60
N VAL A 165 -2.88 -12.93 0.28
CA VAL A 165 -2.57 -12.20 -0.95
C VAL A 165 -2.25 -10.77 -0.48
N TRP A 166 -1.05 -10.27 -0.77
CA TRP A 166 -0.50 -9.07 -0.12
C TRP A 166 -1.47 -7.88 -0.14
N LEU A 167 -2.13 -7.62 -1.28
CA LEU A 167 -3.10 -6.52 -1.38
C LEU A 167 -4.42 -6.78 -0.62
N PHE A 168 -4.87 -8.02 -0.51
CA PHE A 168 -6.02 -8.38 0.31
C PHE A 168 -5.73 -8.18 1.80
N THR A 169 -4.53 -8.58 2.23
CA THR A 169 -4.05 -8.36 3.60
C THR A 169 -3.95 -6.86 3.89
N LEU A 170 -3.39 -6.06 2.97
CA LEU A 170 -3.32 -4.60 3.13
C LEU A 170 -4.70 -3.94 3.16
N THR A 171 -5.59 -4.31 2.24
CA THR A 171 -6.96 -3.76 2.21
C THR A 171 -7.70 -4.07 3.52
N THR A 172 -7.62 -5.32 3.99
CA THR A 172 -8.25 -5.74 5.25
C THR A 172 -7.65 -5.02 6.45
N THR A 173 -6.32 -4.91 6.51
CA THR A 173 -5.62 -4.18 7.58
C THR A 173 -6.01 -2.70 7.58
N SER A 174 -6.23 -2.13 6.39
CA SER A 174 -6.60 -0.71 6.23
C SER A 174 -7.92 -0.34 6.90
N PHE A 175 -8.78 -1.33 7.17
CA PHE A 175 -10.06 -1.13 7.84
C PHE A 175 -9.96 -1.12 9.38
N LEU A 176 -8.90 -1.70 9.95
CA LEU A 176 -8.80 -1.91 11.40
C LEU A 176 -8.82 -0.60 12.21
N GLY A 177 -8.28 0.50 11.67
CA GLY A 177 -8.27 1.81 12.32
C GLY A 177 -9.37 2.77 11.83
N MET A 178 -10.43 2.27 11.18
CA MET A 178 -11.47 3.13 10.59
C MET A 178 -12.69 3.34 11.51
N GLY A 179 -12.69 2.82 12.73
CA GLY A 179 -13.79 3.02 13.67
C GLY A 179 -15.04 2.19 13.33
N ASP A 180 -16.22 2.68 13.73
CA ASP A 180 -17.47 1.90 13.70
C ASP A 180 -17.96 1.53 12.31
N ILE A 181 -17.47 2.21 11.26
CA ILE A 181 -17.81 1.86 9.88
C ILE A 181 -17.23 0.51 9.47
N ALA A 182 -16.15 0.03 10.13
CA ALA A 182 -15.50 -1.25 9.85
C ALA A 182 -16.17 -2.39 10.63
N THR A 183 -17.41 -2.72 10.27
CA THR A 183 -18.21 -3.75 10.96
C THR A 183 -17.78 -5.18 10.61
N LYS A 184 -18.32 -6.15 11.34
CA LYS A 184 -18.13 -7.59 11.09
C LYS A 184 -18.48 -7.98 9.65
N GLU A 185 -19.56 -7.40 9.13
CA GLU A 185 -20.10 -7.62 7.79
C GLU A 185 -19.13 -7.10 6.73
N VAL A 186 -18.48 -5.96 6.98
CA VAL A 186 -17.42 -5.42 6.10
C VAL A 186 -16.22 -6.37 6.04
N PHE A 187 -15.79 -6.90 7.18
CA PHE A 187 -14.69 -7.88 7.23
C PHE A 187 -15.06 -9.21 6.55
N HIS A 188 -16.33 -9.62 6.62
CA HIS A 188 -16.84 -10.76 5.85
C HIS A 188 -16.87 -10.46 4.35
N TRP A 189 -17.36 -9.29 3.94
CA TRP A 189 -17.43 -8.83 2.56
C TRP A 189 -16.04 -8.83 1.90
N VAL A 190 -15.04 -8.17 2.49
CA VAL A 190 -13.68 -8.11 1.92
C VAL A 190 -13.04 -9.49 1.82
N SER A 191 -13.34 -10.36 2.79
CA SER A 191 -12.85 -11.73 2.81
C SER A 191 -13.50 -12.60 1.74
N ASN A 192 -14.61 -12.20 1.12
CA ASN A 192 -15.19 -12.93 -0.01
C ASN A 192 -14.57 -12.55 -1.36
N GLY A 193 -13.59 -11.66 -1.39
CA GLY A 193 -12.93 -11.28 -2.64
C GLY A 193 -13.82 -10.43 -3.55
N PRO A 194 -14.30 -9.27 -3.09
CA PRO A 194 -15.18 -8.42 -3.87
C PRO A 194 -14.48 -7.91 -5.13
N ARG A 195 -15.26 -7.63 -6.19
CA ARG A 195 -14.74 -7.26 -7.51
C ARG A 195 -13.80 -6.05 -7.44
N ILE A 196 -14.16 -5.02 -6.67
CA ILE A 196 -13.30 -3.84 -6.48
C ILE A 196 -11.91 -4.15 -5.91
N VAL A 197 -11.79 -5.11 -4.99
CA VAL A 197 -10.49 -5.49 -4.39
C VAL A 197 -9.68 -6.35 -5.35
N LYS A 198 -10.35 -7.24 -6.11
CA LYS A 198 -9.70 -8.01 -7.18
C LYS A 198 -9.17 -7.08 -8.28
N ALA A 199 -9.98 -6.12 -8.73
CA ALA A 199 -9.59 -5.14 -9.74
C ALA A 199 -8.42 -4.27 -9.26
N SER A 200 -8.46 -3.79 -8.01
CA SER A 200 -7.32 -3.10 -7.39
C SER A 200 -6.06 -3.97 -7.37
N SER A 201 -6.20 -5.27 -7.06
CA SER A 201 -5.08 -6.24 -7.09
C SER A 201 -4.50 -6.44 -8.47
N THR A 202 -5.34 -6.51 -9.49
CA THR A 202 -4.91 -6.59 -10.88
C THR A 202 -4.13 -5.35 -11.27
N ILE A 203 -4.63 -4.15 -10.95
CA ILE A 203 -3.93 -2.89 -11.25
C ILE A 203 -2.56 -2.87 -10.58
N CYS A 204 -2.50 -3.12 -9.27
CA CYS A 204 -1.25 -3.11 -8.52
C CYS A 204 -0.22 -4.09 -9.12
N ARG A 205 -0.64 -5.33 -9.38
CA ARG A 205 0.25 -6.38 -9.93
C ARG A 205 0.76 -6.03 -11.32
N LEU A 206 -0.13 -5.70 -12.25
CA LEU A 206 0.26 -5.50 -13.65
C LEU A 206 1.13 -4.26 -13.82
N MET A 207 0.87 -3.21 -13.06
CA MET A 207 1.71 -2.00 -13.08
C MET A 207 3.11 -2.26 -12.53
N ASP A 208 3.20 -3.04 -11.46
CA ASP A 208 4.46 -3.49 -10.86
C ASP A 208 5.26 -4.33 -11.87
N ASP A 209 4.64 -5.37 -12.44
CA ASP A 209 5.27 -6.27 -13.41
C ASP A 209 5.79 -5.54 -14.66
N VAL A 210 5.05 -4.53 -15.16
CA VAL A 210 5.46 -3.74 -16.34
C VAL A 210 6.65 -2.83 -16.02
N VAL A 211 6.70 -2.20 -14.85
CA VAL A 211 7.84 -1.34 -14.48
C VAL A 211 9.04 -2.17 -14.09
N ASP A 212 8.87 -3.21 -13.29
CA ASP A 212 9.95 -4.10 -12.90
C ASP A 212 10.62 -4.72 -14.12
N HIS A 213 9.84 -5.15 -15.12
CA HIS A 213 10.42 -5.68 -16.36
C HIS A 213 11.27 -4.64 -17.10
N LYS A 214 10.80 -3.39 -17.20
CA LYS A 214 11.56 -2.30 -17.84
C LYS A 214 12.85 -1.94 -17.10
N GLU A 215 12.81 -1.92 -15.76
CA GLU A 215 13.97 -1.59 -14.94
C GLU A 215 14.99 -2.73 -14.87
N HIS A 216 14.53 -3.99 -14.86
CA HIS A 216 15.38 -5.19 -14.71
C HIS A 216 15.83 -5.82 -16.04
N ASN A 217 15.36 -5.36 -17.20
CA ASN A 217 15.83 -5.79 -18.53
C ASN A 217 17.30 -5.41 -18.84
N LYS A 218 18.12 -5.11 -17.82
CA LYS A 218 19.58 -4.93 -17.85
C LYS A 218 20.36 -6.16 -17.34
N GLY A 219 19.81 -7.37 -17.46
CA GLY A 219 20.64 -8.59 -17.55
C GLY A 219 20.68 -9.54 -16.35
N HIS A 220 19.62 -9.68 -15.55
CA HIS A 220 19.54 -10.73 -14.51
C HIS A 220 18.26 -11.56 -14.67
N GLY A 221 18.34 -12.66 -15.41
CA GLY A 221 17.20 -13.48 -15.83
C GLY A 221 16.91 -14.68 -14.94
N ASP A 222 16.41 -14.48 -13.71
CA ASP A 222 16.08 -15.60 -12.81
C ASP A 222 14.65 -15.58 -12.22
N SER A 223 13.75 -14.72 -12.71
CA SER A 223 12.31 -14.83 -12.42
C SER A 223 11.46 -14.24 -13.54
N ALA A 224 10.55 -15.05 -14.11
CA ALA A 224 9.70 -14.62 -15.22
C ALA A 224 8.71 -13.53 -14.76
N SER A 225 8.87 -12.30 -15.26
CA SER A 225 7.93 -11.21 -15.02
C SER A 225 6.55 -11.53 -15.61
N GLY A 226 5.50 -10.79 -15.19
CA GLY A 226 4.19 -10.88 -15.83
C GLY A 226 4.25 -10.62 -17.35
N VAL A 227 5.17 -9.76 -17.80
CA VAL A 227 5.43 -9.49 -19.22
C VAL A 227 6.03 -10.70 -19.92
N GLU A 228 7.07 -11.31 -19.36
CA GLU A 228 7.73 -12.50 -19.92
C GLU A 228 6.78 -13.70 -19.96
N CYS A 229 5.96 -13.89 -18.93
CA CYS A 229 4.92 -14.92 -18.91
C CYS A 229 3.92 -14.71 -20.06
N TYR A 230 3.54 -13.46 -20.34
CA TYR A 230 2.61 -13.13 -21.42
C TYR A 230 3.25 -13.37 -22.80
N MET A 231 4.49 -12.90 -23.00
CA MET A 231 5.27 -13.12 -24.24
C MET A 231 5.41 -14.62 -24.54
N ASN A 232 5.85 -15.41 -23.55
CA ASN A 232 6.08 -16.84 -23.72
C ASN A 232 4.78 -17.60 -24.03
N LYS A 233 3.66 -17.20 -23.43
CA LYS A 233 2.37 -17.85 -23.63
C LYS A 233 1.73 -17.51 -24.98
N HIS A 234 1.89 -16.28 -25.44
CA HIS A 234 1.19 -15.77 -26.62
C HIS A 234 2.08 -15.62 -27.86
N GLY A 235 3.40 -15.79 -27.73
CA GLY A 235 4.36 -15.66 -28.83
C GLY A 235 4.46 -14.23 -29.38
N VAL A 236 4.21 -13.22 -28.54
CA VAL A 236 4.17 -11.80 -28.91
C VAL A 236 5.44 -11.07 -28.50
N SER A 237 5.66 -9.88 -29.06
CA SER A 237 6.76 -9.00 -28.66
C SER A 237 6.57 -8.43 -27.24
N GLU A 238 7.66 -7.92 -26.66
CA GLU A 238 7.63 -7.23 -25.35
C GLU A 238 6.71 -6.00 -25.37
N GLU A 239 6.72 -5.25 -26.48
CA GLU A 239 5.87 -4.07 -26.66
C GLU A 239 4.38 -4.45 -26.68
N GLU A 240 4.01 -5.47 -27.47
CA GLU A 240 2.64 -5.99 -27.53
C GLU A 240 2.17 -6.56 -26.18
N ALA A 241 3.06 -7.26 -25.46
CA ALA A 241 2.78 -7.76 -24.12
C ALA A 241 2.53 -6.62 -23.14
N CYS A 242 3.41 -5.61 -23.12
CA CYS A 242 3.25 -4.42 -22.29
C CYS A 242 1.92 -3.71 -22.57
N ASP A 243 1.58 -3.49 -23.85
CA ASP A 243 0.36 -2.79 -24.25
C ASP A 243 -0.91 -3.53 -23.83
N GLU A 244 -0.96 -4.87 -23.98
CA GLU A 244 -2.10 -5.64 -23.52
C GLU A 244 -2.22 -5.64 -21.98
N LEU A 245 -1.11 -5.69 -21.24
CA LEU A 245 -1.15 -5.52 -19.79
C LEU A 245 -1.66 -4.12 -19.40
N ARG A 246 -1.30 -3.06 -20.13
CA ARG A 246 -1.87 -1.72 -19.89
C ARG A 246 -3.36 -1.65 -20.15
N LYS A 247 -3.83 -2.34 -21.18
CA LYS A 247 -5.26 -2.43 -21.47
C LYS A 247 -6.02 -3.15 -20.36
N GLN A 248 -5.47 -4.23 -19.81
CA GLN A 248 -6.04 -4.90 -18.64
C GLN A 248 -6.09 -3.99 -17.40
N VAL A 249 -5.08 -3.13 -17.19
CA VAL A 249 -5.12 -2.09 -16.15
C VAL A 249 -6.29 -1.12 -16.37
N VAL A 250 -6.51 -0.68 -17.61
CA VAL A 250 -7.64 0.21 -17.96
C VAL A 250 -8.98 -0.48 -17.71
N ASP A 251 -9.12 -1.77 -18.05
CA ASP A 251 -10.34 -2.52 -17.83
C ASP A 251 -10.62 -2.73 -16.31
N ALA A 252 -9.58 -3.01 -15.53
CA ALA A 252 -9.71 -3.08 -14.07
C ALA A 252 -10.12 -1.73 -13.44
N TRP A 253 -9.70 -0.59 -14.01
CA TRP A 253 -10.18 0.74 -13.59
C TRP A 253 -11.67 0.95 -13.91
N LYS A 254 -12.20 0.34 -14.97
CA LYS A 254 -13.65 0.35 -15.26
C LYS A 254 -14.42 -0.42 -14.21
N ASP A 255 -13.96 -1.63 -13.85
CA ASP A 255 -14.56 -2.43 -12.78
C ASP A 255 -14.62 -1.66 -11.46
N ILE A 256 -13.51 -1.03 -11.04
CA ILE A 256 -13.48 -0.18 -9.84
C ILE A 256 -14.55 0.92 -9.90
N SER A 257 -14.74 1.49 -11.07
CA SER A 257 -15.62 2.64 -11.26
C SER A 257 -17.08 2.28 -11.23
N GLU A 258 -17.46 1.14 -11.81
CA GLU A 258 -18.82 0.60 -11.75
C GLU A 258 -19.22 0.30 -10.29
N GLU A 259 -18.35 -0.38 -9.55
CA GLU A 259 -18.54 -0.65 -8.10
C GLU A 259 -18.66 0.65 -7.27
N CYS A 260 -18.05 1.73 -7.75
CA CYS A 260 -18.14 3.05 -7.14
C CYS A 260 -19.37 3.86 -7.58
N VAL A 261 -20.31 3.30 -8.36
CA VAL A 261 -21.54 3.97 -8.80
C VAL A 261 -22.80 3.20 -8.36
N GLU A 262 -22.73 1.87 -8.24
CA GLU A 262 -23.86 1.02 -7.84
C GLU A 262 -24.34 1.26 -6.38
N PRO A 263 -25.58 0.85 -6.02
CA PRO A 263 -26.06 0.79 -4.63
C PRO A 263 -25.19 -0.15 -3.79
N ARG A 264 -24.86 0.22 -2.55
CA ARG A 264 -23.79 -0.45 -1.79
C ARG A 264 -24.23 -0.99 -0.45
N ASP A 265 -23.74 -2.19 -0.16
CA ASP A 265 -23.75 -2.79 1.17
C ASP A 265 -22.60 -2.28 2.07
N VAL A 266 -21.66 -1.52 1.50
CA VAL A 266 -20.43 -1.06 2.18
C VAL A 266 -20.26 0.46 2.09
N PRO A 267 -19.90 1.15 3.19
CA PRO A 267 -19.64 2.59 3.17
C PRO A 267 -18.57 3.00 2.15
N MET A 268 -18.81 4.12 1.44
CA MET A 268 -17.87 4.68 0.46
C MET A 268 -16.46 4.86 1.04
N ALA A 269 -16.34 5.29 2.30
CA ALA A 269 -15.05 5.49 2.96
C ALA A 269 -14.17 4.22 2.93
N LEU A 270 -14.78 3.04 3.07
CA LEU A 270 -14.10 1.73 3.02
C LEU A 270 -13.80 1.32 1.58
N LEU A 271 -14.72 1.53 0.64
CA LEU A 271 -14.49 1.27 -0.79
C LEU A 271 -13.35 2.10 -1.37
N MET A 272 -13.15 3.31 -0.87
CA MET A 272 -12.04 4.15 -1.30
C MET A 272 -10.66 3.60 -0.91
N ARG A 273 -10.55 2.62 -0.01
CA ARG A 273 -9.24 2.06 0.37
C ARG A 273 -8.59 1.27 -0.78
N PRO A 274 -9.23 0.23 -1.38
CA PRO A 274 -8.68 -0.43 -2.55
C PRO A 274 -8.52 0.53 -3.74
N VAL A 275 -9.39 1.53 -3.90
CA VAL A 275 -9.23 2.56 -4.95
C VAL A 275 -7.96 3.36 -4.75
N ASN A 276 -7.73 3.88 -3.55
CA ASN A 276 -6.56 4.70 -3.27
C ASN A 276 -5.27 3.87 -3.31
N LEU A 277 -5.29 2.59 -2.92
CA LEU A 277 -4.16 1.67 -3.13
C LEU A 277 -3.76 1.60 -4.61
N ALA A 278 -4.74 1.44 -5.52
CA ALA A 278 -4.49 1.45 -6.96
C ALA A 278 -3.96 2.82 -7.47
N ARG A 279 -4.45 3.94 -6.92
CA ARG A 279 -3.94 5.29 -7.25
C ARG A 279 -2.49 5.50 -6.82
N VAL A 280 -2.11 4.97 -5.65
CA VAL A 280 -0.74 5.07 -5.15
C VAL A 280 0.24 4.35 -6.09
N MET A 281 -0.11 3.15 -6.59
CA MET A 281 0.67 2.47 -7.63
C MET A 281 0.83 3.36 -8.87
N GLY A 282 -0.26 3.99 -9.32
CA GLY A 282 -0.24 4.96 -10.44
C GLY A 282 0.82 6.03 -10.28
N VAL A 283 0.82 6.68 -9.12
CA VAL A 283 1.77 7.75 -8.82
C VAL A 283 3.21 7.26 -8.73
N LEU A 284 3.45 6.12 -8.06
CA LEU A 284 4.81 5.62 -7.85
C LEU A 284 5.45 5.08 -9.13
N GLN A 285 4.64 4.46 -9.98
CA GLN A 285 5.08 3.87 -11.25
C GLN A 285 5.01 4.85 -12.43
N GLY A 286 4.62 6.10 -12.19
CA GLY A 286 4.62 7.17 -13.21
C GLY A 286 3.61 6.96 -14.35
N TRP A 287 2.47 6.33 -14.05
CA TRP A 287 1.40 6.02 -15.00
C TRP A 287 0.35 7.12 -15.15
#